data_AF-A0A5S9M206-F1
#
_entry.id   AF-A0A5S9M206-F1
#
_cell.length_a   1.000
_cell.length_b   1.000
_cell.length_c   1.000
_cell.angle_alpha   90.00
_cell.angle_beta   90.00
_cell.angle_gamma   90.00
#
_symmetry.space_group_name_H-M   'P 1'
#
loop_
_entity.id
_entity.type
_entity.pdbx_description
1 polymer ?
#
loop_
_entity_poly.entity_id
_entity_poly.type
_entity_poly.pdbx_seq_one_letter_code
_entity_poly.pdbx_strand_id
1 'polypeptide(L)'
;MTEEIANIRKLPPHQSIDSPNRFEMFHSIPDMFDFIEQLRSIGGKPVGIKLVVGHKENIEELASYMKKKSGKHPDFITVDGGEGGTGGASFHELADSAGLPIFTALPMVHQILKEYGVRHQVKLFASGKLLSPDKIAIALSMGADFVNIARGLMFSVGCIRAQVCHTNKCPVGGSPRLIQSCKRVYRLKKKKNTECAIISCLLEKVCLIYPQLRV
;
A
#
# COMPACT_ATOMS: atom_id res chain seq x y z
N MET A 1 -18.00 5.00 -14.62
CA MET A 1 -17.44 3.67 -14.92
C MET A 1 -17.64 3.29 -16.40
N THR A 2 -16.76 2.50 -17.03
CA THR A 2 -16.99 1.93 -18.40
C THR A 2 -17.76 0.60 -18.31
N GLU A 3 -18.31 0.11 -19.43
CA GLU A 3 -19.00 -1.19 -19.48
C GLU A 3 -18.12 -2.36 -19.03
N GLU A 4 -16.87 -2.41 -19.49
CA GLU A 4 -15.91 -3.44 -19.07
C GLU A 4 -15.70 -3.44 -17.55
N ILE A 5 -15.46 -2.27 -16.95
CA ILE A 5 -15.26 -2.14 -15.50
C ILE A 5 -16.56 -2.48 -14.75
N ALA A 6 -17.72 -2.08 -15.29
CA ALA A 6 -19.03 -2.35 -14.73
C ALA A 6 -19.31 -3.85 -14.65
N ASN A 7 -18.98 -4.60 -15.72
CA ASN A 7 -19.10 -6.04 -15.77
C ASN A 7 -18.17 -6.72 -14.74
N ILE A 8 -16.91 -6.30 -14.65
CA ILE A 8 -15.94 -6.82 -13.65
C ILE A 8 -16.45 -6.57 -12.22
N ARG A 9 -16.99 -5.39 -11.96
CA ARG A 9 -17.46 -4.98 -10.62
C ARG A 9 -18.89 -5.44 -10.32
N LYS A 10 -19.60 -6.03 -11.29
CA LYS A 10 -21.01 -6.44 -11.18
C LYS A 10 -21.94 -5.28 -10.78
N LEU A 11 -21.76 -4.13 -11.41
CA LEU A 11 -22.52 -2.89 -11.14
C LEU A 11 -23.05 -2.27 -12.44
N PRO A 12 -24.08 -1.41 -12.39
CA PRO A 12 -24.59 -0.73 -13.59
C PRO A 12 -23.55 0.21 -14.22
N PRO A 13 -23.35 0.19 -15.55
CA PRO A 13 -22.35 1.02 -16.22
C PRO A 13 -22.68 2.52 -16.12
N HIS A 14 -21.67 3.35 -16.41
CA HIS A 14 -21.77 4.82 -16.44
C HIS A 14 -22.12 5.52 -15.12
N GLN A 15 -22.21 4.79 -14.01
CA GLN A 15 -22.43 5.38 -12.69
C GLN A 15 -21.10 5.69 -11.97
N SER A 16 -21.17 6.64 -11.03
CA SER A 16 -20.14 6.87 -10.02
C SER A 16 -20.21 5.78 -8.97
N ILE A 17 -19.06 5.35 -8.46
CA ILE A 17 -19.00 4.37 -7.37
C ILE A 17 -18.29 5.06 -6.22
N ASP A 18 -19.01 5.18 -5.11
CA ASP A 18 -18.43 5.48 -3.81
C ASP A 18 -18.44 4.21 -2.97
N SER A 19 -17.31 3.90 -2.34
CA SER A 19 -17.17 2.71 -1.51
C SER A 19 -17.46 3.06 -0.06
N PRO A 20 -18.18 2.21 0.70
CA PRO A 20 -18.38 2.43 2.12
C PRO A 20 -17.06 2.68 2.84
N ASN A 21 -17.06 3.59 3.82
CA ASN A 21 -15.86 3.94 4.58
C ASN A 21 -15.44 2.87 5.60
N ARG A 22 -16.28 1.86 5.84
CA ARG A 22 -16.03 0.73 6.74
C ARG A 22 -16.41 -0.58 6.08
N PHE A 23 -15.76 -1.64 6.50
CA PHE A 23 -16.15 -2.99 6.14
C PHE A 23 -17.40 -3.40 6.92
N GLU A 24 -18.35 -4.04 6.25
CA GLU A 24 -19.55 -4.62 6.88
C GLU A 24 -19.24 -5.96 7.58
N MET A 25 -18.08 -6.54 7.29
CA MET A 25 -17.69 -7.90 7.71
C MET A 25 -17.14 -7.95 9.13
N PHE A 26 -16.72 -6.82 9.68
CA PHE A 26 -16.16 -6.74 11.03
C PHE A 26 -16.39 -5.36 11.63
N HIS A 27 -16.63 -5.33 12.95
CA HIS A 27 -16.87 -4.09 13.70
C HIS A 27 -15.92 -3.92 14.89
N SER A 28 -15.10 -4.92 15.17
CA SER A 28 -14.11 -4.91 16.24
C SER A 28 -12.80 -5.59 15.79
N ILE A 29 -11.71 -5.37 16.52
CA ILE A 29 -10.44 -6.07 16.29
C ILE A 29 -10.60 -7.61 16.36
N PRO A 30 -11.33 -8.19 17.33
CA PRO A 30 -11.67 -9.62 17.32
C PRO A 30 -12.31 -10.10 16.03
N ASP A 31 -13.38 -9.42 15.57
CA ASP A 31 -14.10 -9.82 14.36
C ASP A 31 -13.20 -9.71 13.12
N MET A 32 -12.35 -8.69 13.07
CA MET A 32 -11.37 -8.51 12.00
C MET A 32 -10.39 -9.69 11.94
N PHE A 33 -9.95 -10.19 13.10
CA PHE A 33 -9.04 -11.34 13.17
C PHE A 33 -9.74 -12.62 12.75
N ASP A 34 -11.00 -12.81 13.14
CA ASP A 34 -11.82 -13.95 12.69
C ASP A 34 -12.01 -13.92 11.18
N PHE A 35 -12.24 -12.73 10.61
CA PHE A 35 -12.35 -12.53 9.17
C PHE A 35 -11.01 -12.80 8.44
N ILE A 36 -9.87 -12.39 9.02
CA ILE A 36 -8.54 -12.70 8.49
C ILE A 36 -8.32 -14.22 8.41
N GLU A 37 -8.67 -14.96 9.47
CA GLU A 37 -8.56 -16.43 9.48
C GLU A 37 -9.46 -17.07 8.41
N GLN A 38 -10.69 -16.56 8.24
CA GLN A 38 -11.60 -17.02 7.20
C GLN A 38 -11.00 -16.80 5.79
N LEU A 39 -10.44 -15.62 5.53
CA LEU A 39 -9.77 -15.31 4.26
C LEU A 39 -8.55 -16.22 4.03
N ARG A 40 -7.77 -16.48 5.07
CA ARG A 40 -6.60 -17.37 4.99
C ARG A 40 -7.02 -18.80 4.67
N SER A 41 -8.08 -19.30 5.32
CA SER A 41 -8.63 -20.64 5.09
C SER A 41 -9.15 -20.83 3.67
N ILE A 42 -9.88 -19.84 3.13
CA ILE A 42 -10.42 -19.89 1.77
C ILE A 42 -9.32 -19.71 0.72
N GLY A 43 -8.39 -18.77 0.95
CA GLY A 43 -7.41 -18.37 -0.04
C GLY A 43 -6.12 -19.19 -0.06
N GLY A 44 -5.79 -19.89 1.03
CA GLY A 44 -4.53 -20.63 1.19
C GLY A 44 -3.28 -19.76 1.10
N LYS A 45 -3.40 -18.44 1.33
CA LYS A 45 -2.34 -17.44 1.17
C LYS A 45 -2.22 -16.58 2.43
N PRO A 46 -1.04 -15.98 2.68
CA PRO A 46 -0.88 -15.02 3.76
C PRO A 46 -1.85 -13.84 3.62
N VAL A 47 -2.50 -13.46 4.70
CA VAL A 47 -3.46 -12.36 4.78
C VAL A 47 -2.92 -11.30 5.73
N GLY A 48 -2.79 -10.08 5.23
CA GLY A 48 -2.33 -8.95 6.02
C GLY A 48 -3.35 -7.83 6.06
N ILE A 49 -3.09 -6.86 6.95
CA ILE A 49 -3.86 -5.63 7.04
C ILE A 49 -3.06 -4.46 6.47
N LYS A 50 -3.78 -3.47 5.95
CA LYS A 50 -3.21 -2.21 5.48
C LYS A 50 -3.83 -1.08 6.28
N LEU A 51 -2.99 -0.24 6.89
CA LEU A 51 -3.44 0.84 7.76
C LEU A 51 -2.65 2.12 7.50
N VAL A 52 -3.28 3.25 7.84
CA VAL A 52 -2.64 4.55 8.00
C VAL A 52 -2.75 4.89 9.48
N VAL A 53 -1.64 5.25 10.11
CA VAL A 53 -1.63 5.54 11.55
C VAL A 53 -2.21 6.94 11.78
N GLY A 54 -3.32 7.02 12.49
CA GLY A 54 -3.88 8.28 13.00
C GLY A 54 -3.55 8.51 14.47
N HIS A 55 -3.82 7.50 15.30
CA HIS A 55 -3.68 7.56 16.75
C HIS A 55 -2.85 6.36 17.24
N LYS A 56 -2.03 6.58 18.27
CA LYS A 56 -1.13 5.58 18.83
C LYS A 56 -1.92 4.44 19.48
N GLU A 57 -3.00 4.81 20.15
CA GLU A 57 -3.89 3.96 20.95
C GLU A 57 -4.49 2.83 20.10
N ASN A 58 -4.80 3.11 18.83
CA ASN A 58 -5.34 2.10 17.90
C ASN A 58 -4.31 0.98 17.61
N ILE A 59 -3.03 1.32 17.59
CA ILE A 59 -1.95 0.34 17.37
C ILE A 59 -1.67 -0.44 18.66
N GLU A 60 -1.75 0.22 19.81
CA GLU A 60 -1.64 -0.42 21.12
C GLU A 60 -2.78 -1.42 21.36
N GLU A 61 -4.01 -1.08 20.96
CA GLU A 61 -5.17 -1.98 21.01
C GLU A 61 -4.94 -3.23 20.15
N LEU A 62 -4.49 -3.05 18.91
CA LEU A 62 -4.13 -4.13 18.00
C LEU A 62 -3.05 -5.05 18.61
N ALA A 63 -1.97 -4.46 19.11
CA ALA A 63 -0.85 -5.20 19.70
C ALA A 63 -1.24 -5.91 21.01
N SER A 64 -2.07 -5.28 21.84
CA SER A 64 -2.65 -5.85 23.05
C SER A 64 -3.53 -7.06 22.73
N TYR A 65 -4.36 -6.97 21.69
CA TYR A 65 -5.20 -8.08 21.27
C TYR A 65 -4.36 -9.26 20.76
N MET A 66 -3.36 -9.01 19.91
CA MET A 66 -2.41 -10.03 19.46
C MET A 66 -1.70 -10.73 20.63
N LYS A 67 -1.29 -9.98 21.65
CA LYS A 67 -0.64 -10.54 22.84
C LYS A 67 -1.57 -11.46 23.63
N LYS A 68 -2.84 -11.08 23.78
CA LYS A 68 -3.85 -11.84 24.54
C LYS A 68 -4.30 -13.12 23.83
N LYS A 69 -4.33 -13.13 22.49
CA LYS A 69 -4.76 -14.25 21.66
C LYS A 69 -3.56 -14.83 20.92
N SER A 70 -2.85 -15.77 21.54
CA SER A 70 -1.59 -16.35 21.02
C SER A 70 -1.66 -17.08 19.67
N GLY A 71 -2.83 -17.17 19.02
CA GLY A 71 -3.00 -17.93 17.77
C GLY A 71 -3.60 -17.19 16.58
N LYS A 72 -4.13 -15.97 16.74
CA LYS A 72 -4.72 -15.21 15.62
C LYS A 72 -3.96 -13.92 15.41
N HIS A 73 -3.46 -13.71 14.21
CA HIS A 73 -2.75 -12.49 13.82
C HIS A 73 -2.76 -12.34 12.29
N PRO A 74 -2.64 -11.12 11.75
CA PRO A 74 -2.31 -10.95 10.34
C PRO A 74 -0.91 -11.49 10.06
N ASP A 75 -0.66 -11.96 8.84
CA ASP A 75 0.67 -12.39 8.41
C ASP A 75 1.61 -11.19 8.19
N PHE A 76 1.04 -10.06 7.77
CA PHE A 76 1.76 -8.80 7.59
C PHE A 76 0.90 -7.58 7.90
N ILE A 77 1.54 -6.49 8.28
CA ILE A 77 0.93 -5.17 8.49
C ILE A 77 1.61 -4.21 7.52
N THR A 78 0.85 -3.63 6.60
CA THR A 78 1.33 -2.53 5.76
C THR A 78 1.00 -1.20 6.39
N VAL A 79 2.04 -0.47 6.80
CA VAL A 79 1.96 0.91 7.28
C VAL A 79 2.11 1.84 6.09
N ASP A 80 1.03 2.54 5.76
CA ASP A 80 1.01 3.60 4.77
C ASP A 80 1.20 4.95 5.47
N GLY A 81 2.18 5.73 5.01
CA GLY A 81 2.32 7.13 5.38
C GLY A 81 1.21 7.98 4.74
N GLY A 82 0.79 9.05 5.44
CA GLY A 82 -0.20 10.01 4.95
C GLY A 82 0.17 10.64 3.60
N GLU A 83 1.45 10.61 3.23
CA GLU A 83 1.94 11.05 1.93
C GLU A 83 1.58 10.13 0.74
N GLY A 84 0.75 9.11 0.94
CA GLY A 84 0.23 8.22 -0.09
C GLY A 84 -0.37 8.92 -1.32
N GLY A 85 -0.47 8.20 -2.44
CA GLY A 85 -1.11 8.71 -3.66
C GLY A 85 -2.54 8.20 -3.78
N THR A 86 -3.43 9.02 -4.34
CA THR A 86 -4.79 8.63 -4.70
C THR A 86 -5.10 8.97 -6.16
N GLY A 87 -5.83 8.08 -6.85
CA GLY A 87 -6.28 8.30 -8.22
C GLY A 87 -7.64 8.97 -8.33
N GLY A 88 -8.41 9.02 -7.22
CA GLY A 88 -9.81 9.42 -7.24
C GLY A 88 -10.36 9.91 -5.90
N ALA A 89 -9.52 10.31 -4.95
CA ALA A 89 -10.04 10.98 -3.76
C ALA A 89 -10.67 12.31 -4.17
N SER A 90 -11.94 12.48 -3.82
CA SER A 90 -12.72 13.68 -4.10
C SER A 90 -12.42 14.82 -3.13
N PHE A 91 -11.88 14.50 -1.95
CA PHE A 91 -11.60 15.46 -0.87
C PHE A 91 -10.11 15.72 -0.74
N HIS A 92 -9.65 16.86 -1.26
CA HIS A 92 -8.24 17.25 -1.22
C HIS A 92 -7.72 17.42 0.22
N GLU A 93 -8.57 17.93 1.11
CA GLU A 93 -8.25 18.11 2.54
C GLU A 93 -7.85 16.79 3.20
N LEU A 94 -8.55 15.70 2.89
CA LEU A 94 -8.22 14.37 3.42
C LEU A 94 -6.87 13.87 2.86
N ALA A 95 -6.57 14.18 1.60
CA ALA A 95 -5.31 13.80 0.98
C ALA A 95 -4.10 14.56 1.56
N ASP A 96 -4.31 15.77 2.07
CA ASP A 96 -3.25 16.61 2.62
C ASP A 96 -3.05 16.42 4.13
N SER A 97 -4.12 16.06 4.86
CA SER A 97 -4.12 16.09 6.34
C SER A 97 -4.30 14.75 7.03
N ALA A 98 -4.74 13.70 6.32
CA ALA A 98 -5.03 12.42 6.97
C ALA A 98 -3.77 11.56 7.16
N GLY A 99 -3.50 11.24 8.42
CA GLY A 99 -2.51 10.23 8.81
C GLY A 99 -1.10 10.76 9.05
N LEU A 100 -0.33 9.99 9.80
CA LEU A 100 1.06 10.32 10.11
C LEU A 100 2.00 10.04 8.93
N PRO A 101 3.08 10.82 8.76
CA PRO A 101 4.11 10.53 7.78
C PRO A 101 4.78 9.17 8.01
N ILE A 102 5.26 8.48 6.96
CA ILE A 102 5.81 7.12 7.10
C ILE A 102 6.98 7.04 8.10
N PHE A 103 7.86 8.05 8.11
CA PHE A 103 9.03 8.07 9.00
C PHE A 103 8.68 8.35 10.47
N THR A 104 7.44 8.74 10.76
CA THR A 104 6.90 8.84 12.12
C THR A 104 6.09 7.58 12.46
N ALA A 105 5.24 7.15 11.53
CA ALA A 105 4.31 6.03 11.73
C ALA A 105 5.03 4.68 11.85
N LEU A 106 6.01 4.41 10.98
CA LEU A 106 6.70 3.14 10.92
C LEU A 106 7.46 2.78 12.22
N PRO A 107 8.36 3.64 12.75
CA PRO A 107 9.06 3.32 13.99
C PRO A 107 8.10 3.24 15.18
N MET A 108 7.01 4.01 15.20
CA MET A 108 5.96 3.92 16.22
C MET A 108 5.32 2.54 16.23
N VAL A 109 4.85 2.05 15.08
CA VAL A 109 4.25 0.71 14.97
C VAL A 109 5.26 -0.37 15.31
N HIS A 110 6.48 -0.26 14.79
CA HIS A 110 7.57 -1.20 15.09
C HIS A 110 7.83 -1.31 16.60
N GLN A 111 7.94 -0.18 17.29
CA GLN A 111 8.25 -0.10 18.71
C GLN A 111 7.09 -0.63 19.57
N ILE A 112 5.84 -0.27 19.26
CA ILE A 112 4.65 -0.79 19.97
C ILE A 112 4.59 -2.31 19.84
N LEU A 113 4.77 -2.86 18.63
CA LEU A 113 4.77 -4.32 18.46
C LEU A 113 5.89 -5.01 19.25
N LYS A 114 7.04 -4.35 19.44
CA LYS A 114 8.13 -4.87 20.29
C LYS A 114 7.80 -4.81 21.77
N GLU A 115 7.25 -3.69 22.25
CA GLU A 115 6.85 -3.51 23.66
C GLU A 115 5.80 -4.54 24.09
N TYR A 116 4.87 -4.87 23.20
CA TYR A 116 3.87 -5.90 23.45
C TYR A 116 4.40 -7.33 23.20
N GLY A 117 5.63 -7.48 22.71
CA GLY A 117 6.26 -8.78 22.46
C GLY A 117 5.70 -9.54 21.26
N VAL A 118 4.98 -8.88 20.36
CA VAL A 118 4.27 -9.50 19.23
C VAL A 118 4.92 -9.24 17.86
N ARG A 119 5.97 -8.41 17.80
CA ARG A 119 6.67 -8.05 16.55
C ARG A 119 7.15 -9.24 15.72
N HIS A 120 7.50 -10.35 16.36
CA HIS A 120 8.00 -11.55 15.70
C HIS A 120 6.92 -12.34 14.94
N GLN A 121 5.65 -12.09 15.23
CA GLN A 121 4.51 -12.81 14.63
C GLN A 121 4.11 -12.24 13.26
N VAL A 122 4.53 -11.01 12.94
CA VAL A 122 4.05 -10.27 11.76
C VAL A 122 5.19 -9.67 10.97
N LYS A 123 5.06 -9.64 9.64
CA LYS A 123 5.94 -8.84 8.79
C LYS A 123 5.45 -7.41 8.69
N LEU A 124 6.34 -6.43 8.80
CA LEU A 124 5.99 -5.02 8.75
C LEU A 124 6.38 -4.43 7.39
N PHE A 125 5.40 -4.03 6.60
CA PHE A 125 5.62 -3.44 5.28
C PHE A 125 5.47 -1.93 5.37
N ALA A 126 6.32 -1.18 4.66
CA ALA A 126 6.26 0.28 4.60
C ALA A 126 5.85 0.76 3.21
N SER A 127 4.98 1.76 3.15
CA SER A 127 4.67 2.47 1.91
C SER A 127 4.41 3.96 2.22
N GLY A 128 4.87 4.86 1.35
CA GLY A 128 4.82 6.31 1.64
C GLY A 128 5.88 7.09 0.87
N LYS A 129 5.70 7.26 -0.45
CA LYS A 129 6.66 7.97 -1.33
C LYS A 129 8.14 7.54 -1.16
N LEU A 130 8.38 6.27 -0.84
CA LEU A 130 9.71 5.65 -0.71
C LEU A 130 10.28 5.35 -2.11
N LEU A 131 10.72 6.41 -2.79
CA LEU A 131 11.06 6.41 -4.22
C LEU A 131 12.55 6.27 -4.50
N SER A 132 13.40 6.51 -3.50
CA SER A 132 14.84 6.59 -3.64
C SER A 132 15.53 5.56 -2.72
N PRO A 133 16.72 5.05 -3.11
CA PRO A 133 17.42 4.02 -2.35
C PRO A 133 17.68 4.39 -0.89
N ASP A 134 18.03 5.65 -0.62
CA ASP A 134 18.24 6.20 0.71
C ASP A 134 16.97 6.10 1.58
N LYS A 135 15.80 6.48 1.04
CA LYS A 135 14.53 6.38 1.75
C LYS A 135 14.13 4.94 2.02
N ILE A 136 14.39 4.04 1.07
CA ILE A 136 14.14 2.61 1.25
C ILE A 136 15.05 2.07 2.36
N ALA A 137 16.35 2.39 2.34
CA ALA A 137 17.30 1.98 3.37
C ALA A 137 16.92 2.53 4.76
N ILE A 138 16.45 3.78 4.84
CA ILE A 138 15.93 4.39 6.08
C ILE A 138 14.71 3.62 6.57
N ALA A 139 13.73 3.33 5.71
CA ALA A 139 12.53 2.59 6.10
C ALA A 139 12.86 1.18 6.61
N LEU A 140 13.78 0.47 5.96
CA LEU A 140 14.26 -0.84 6.41
C LEU A 140 14.95 -0.73 7.78
N SER A 141 15.79 0.29 7.97
CA SER A 141 16.47 0.57 9.25
C SER A 141 15.50 0.93 10.38
N MET A 142 14.36 1.56 10.04
CA MET A 142 13.27 1.90 10.98
C MET A 142 12.38 0.70 11.34
N GLY A 143 12.69 -0.49 10.81
CA GLY A 143 12.07 -1.74 11.23
C GLY A 143 11.04 -2.32 10.27
N ALA A 144 10.99 -1.84 9.02
CA ALA A 144 10.26 -2.50 7.94
C ALA A 144 11.00 -3.76 7.45
N ASP A 145 10.24 -4.81 7.18
CA ASP A 145 10.71 -6.04 6.53
C ASP A 145 10.58 -5.97 5.00
N PHE A 146 9.71 -5.08 4.49
CA PHE A 146 9.46 -4.93 3.05
C PHE A 146 9.03 -3.49 2.72
N VAL A 147 9.32 -3.04 1.50
CA VAL A 147 8.96 -1.69 1.03
C VAL A 147 8.12 -1.78 -0.24
N ASN A 148 6.91 -1.21 -0.19
CA ASN A 148 5.99 -1.11 -1.31
C ASN A 148 6.22 0.17 -2.10
N ILE A 149 6.41 0.05 -3.42
CA ILE A 149 6.68 1.17 -4.33
C ILE A 149 5.66 1.19 -5.45
N ALA A 150 4.65 2.06 -5.34
CA ALA A 150 3.70 2.28 -6.44
C ALA A 150 4.12 3.46 -7.33
N ARG A 151 4.41 4.62 -6.73
CA ARG A 151 4.66 5.86 -7.49
C ARG A 151 5.91 5.79 -8.38
N GLY A 152 6.97 5.12 -7.93
CA GLY A 152 8.17 4.92 -8.74
C GLY A 152 7.87 4.09 -10.00
N LEU A 153 7.05 3.06 -9.85
CA LEU A 153 6.58 2.25 -10.97
C LEU A 153 5.65 3.06 -11.90
N MET A 154 4.78 3.91 -11.35
CA MET A 154 3.99 4.81 -12.19
C MET A 154 4.85 5.75 -13.05
N PHE A 155 5.97 6.26 -12.52
CA PHE A 155 6.91 7.07 -13.31
C PHE A 155 7.59 6.25 -14.40
N SER A 156 7.96 5.00 -14.10
CA SER A 156 8.55 4.07 -15.07
C SER A 156 7.67 3.88 -16.31
N VAL A 157 6.35 3.81 -16.10
CA VAL A 157 5.37 3.62 -17.17
C VAL A 157 4.95 4.93 -17.83
N GLY A 158 5.44 6.08 -17.36
CA GLY A 158 5.32 7.39 -18.00
C GLY A 158 4.47 8.42 -17.27
N CYS A 159 4.09 8.21 -16.01
CA CYS A 159 3.37 9.22 -15.24
C CYS A 159 4.21 10.50 -15.07
N ILE A 160 3.66 11.63 -15.50
CA ILE A 160 4.27 12.97 -15.40
C ILE A 160 3.71 13.80 -14.24
N ARG A 161 2.92 13.20 -13.34
CA ARG A 161 2.20 13.89 -12.24
C ARG A 161 1.32 15.05 -12.70
N ALA A 162 0.54 14.85 -13.75
CA ALA A 162 -0.42 15.86 -14.21
C ALA A 162 -1.57 16.13 -13.21
N GLN A 163 -1.73 15.32 -12.15
CA GLN A 163 -2.75 15.45 -11.09
C GLN A 163 -4.23 15.47 -11.55
N VAL A 164 -4.50 15.22 -12.83
CA VAL A 164 -5.83 15.13 -13.42
C VAL A 164 -6.40 13.69 -13.42
N CYS A 165 -5.91 12.80 -12.55
CA CYS A 165 -6.25 11.37 -12.58
C CYS A 165 -7.77 11.11 -12.52
N HIS A 166 -8.48 11.85 -11.68
CA HIS A 166 -9.93 11.74 -11.46
C HIS A 166 -10.76 12.17 -12.69
N THR A 167 -10.21 12.99 -13.60
CA THR A 167 -10.92 13.53 -14.77
C THR A 167 -11.05 12.55 -15.94
N ASN A 168 -10.34 11.41 -15.90
CA ASN A 168 -10.11 10.52 -17.04
C ASN A 168 -9.37 11.16 -18.24
N LYS A 169 -8.80 12.36 -18.10
CA LYS A 169 -8.07 13.08 -19.18
C LYS A 169 -6.55 13.02 -18.99
N CYS A 170 -6.01 11.87 -18.58
CA CYS A 170 -4.57 11.72 -18.37
C CYS A 170 -3.79 11.93 -19.68
N PRO A 171 -2.86 12.92 -19.77
CA PRO A 171 -2.15 13.24 -21.02
C PRO A 171 -1.22 12.11 -21.51
N VAL A 172 -0.87 11.19 -20.62
CA VAL A 172 0.04 10.05 -20.88
C VAL A 172 -0.68 8.70 -20.89
N GLY A 173 -2.02 8.68 -20.81
CA GLY A 173 -2.81 7.45 -20.93
C GLY A 173 -2.82 6.54 -19.70
N GLY A 174 -2.47 7.05 -18.51
CA GLY A 174 -2.45 6.26 -17.27
C GLY A 174 -3.82 6.08 -16.58
N SER A 175 -4.92 6.52 -17.19
CA SER A 175 -6.27 6.41 -16.62
C SER A 175 -7.08 5.30 -17.32
N PRO A 176 -7.91 4.52 -16.59
CA PRO A 176 -8.53 3.28 -17.10
C PRO A 176 -9.39 3.42 -18.36
N ARG A 177 -9.90 4.61 -18.69
CA ARG A 177 -10.79 4.80 -19.85
C ARG A 177 -10.08 5.01 -21.19
N LEU A 178 -8.78 5.25 -21.20
CA LEU A 178 -8.06 5.63 -22.42
C LEU A 178 -7.41 4.43 -23.11
N ILE A 179 -8.21 3.43 -23.48
CA ILE A 179 -7.76 2.33 -24.36
C ILE A 179 -7.32 2.89 -25.73
N GLN A 180 -7.95 3.96 -26.22
CA GLN A 180 -7.57 4.61 -27.49
C GLN A 180 -6.20 5.32 -27.41
N SER A 181 -5.89 5.99 -26.29
CA SER A 181 -4.59 6.66 -26.06
C SER A 181 -3.48 5.68 -25.68
N CYS A 182 -3.85 4.45 -25.29
CA CYS A 182 -2.92 3.36 -25.01
C CYS A 182 -2.03 3.04 -26.22
N LYS A 183 -2.38 3.48 -27.45
CA LYS A 183 -1.47 3.43 -28.61
C LYS A 183 -0.13 4.17 -28.38
N ARG A 184 -0.08 5.22 -27.53
CA ARG A 184 1.21 5.85 -27.10
C ARG A 184 1.93 5.04 -26.01
N VAL A 185 1.20 4.29 -25.20
CA VAL A 185 1.72 3.41 -24.13
C VAL A 185 2.24 2.08 -24.70
N TYR A 186 1.83 1.71 -25.92
CA TYR A 186 2.12 0.47 -26.66
C TYR A 186 3.59 0.27 -27.12
N ARG A 187 4.57 0.81 -26.39
CA ARG A 187 5.94 0.22 -26.35
C ARG A 187 6.06 -0.74 -25.16
N LEU A 188 5.08 -1.65 -25.02
CA LEU A 188 4.96 -2.55 -23.87
C LEU A 188 6.16 -3.51 -23.72
N LYS A 189 6.81 -3.91 -24.82
CA LYS A 189 8.04 -4.72 -24.76
C LYS A 189 9.22 -3.99 -24.08
N LYS A 190 9.30 -2.66 -24.18
CA LYS A 190 10.33 -1.87 -23.49
C LYS A 190 9.98 -1.61 -22.01
N LYS A 191 8.68 -1.53 -21.66
CA LYS A 191 8.23 -1.14 -20.31
C LYS A 191 8.37 -2.22 -19.24
N LYS A 192 8.18 -3.51 -19.56
CA LYS A 192 8.49 -4.61 -18.62
C LYS A 192 9.95 -4.54 -18.17
N ASN A 193 10.87 -4.25 -19.09
CA ASN A 193 12.27 -4.08 -18.77
C ASN A 193 12.53 -2.84 -17.90
N THR A 194 11.76 -1.76 -18.06
CA THR A 194 11.93 -0.54 -17.26
C THR A 194 11.50 -0.71 -15.80
N GLU A 195 10.38 -1.40 -15.54
CA GLU A 195 9.94 -1.69 -14.17
C GLU A 195 10.96 -2.59 -13.45
N CYS A 196 11.39 -3.67 -14.10
CA CYS A 196 12.45 -4.55 -13.59
C CYS A 196 13.78 -3.79 -13.40
N ALA A 197 14.15 -2.89 -14.32
CA ALA A 197 15.37 -2.09 -14.21
C ALA A 197 15.31 -1.10 -13.04
N ILE A 198 14.16 -0.47 -12.77
CA ILE A 198 14.02 0.40 -11.59
C ILE A 198 14.15 -0.43 -10.32
N ILE A 199 13.48 -1.58 -10.24
CA ILE A 199 13.57 -2.46 -9.07
C ILE A 199 15.03 -2.91 -8.88
N SER A 200 15.71 -3.37 -9.93
CA SER A 200 17.12 -3.78 -9.87
C SER A 200 18.02 -2.63 -9.42
N CYS A 201 17.88 -1.45 -10.01
CA CYS A 201 18.67 -0.26 -9.67
C CYS A 201 18.44 0.19 -8.22
N LEU A 202 17.19 0.12 -7.74
CA LEU A 202 16.87 0.40 -6.35
C LEU A 202 17.51 -0.62 -5.42
N LEU A 203 17.39 -1.92 -5.71
CA LEU A 203 17.99 -2.99 -4.92
C LEU A 203 19.51 -2.87 -4.84
N GLU A 204 20.18 -2.70 -5.99
CA GLU A 204 21.64 -2.52 -6.06
C GLU A 204 22.10 -1.35 -5.18
N LYS A 205 21.42 -0.20 -5.30
CA LYS A 205 21.79 0.99 -4.53
C LYS A 205 21.44 0.88 -3.05
N VAL A 206 20.35 0.21 -2.68
CA VAL A 206 20.03 -0.10 -1.28
C VAL A 206 21.11 -1.00 -0.69
N CYS A 207 21.57 -2.02 -1.42
CA CYS A 207 22.65 -2.90 -0.98
C CYS A 207 24.00 -2.17 -0.82
N LEU A 208 24.25 -1.09 -1.58
CA LEU A 208 25.43 -0.24 -1.37
C LEU A 208 25.35 0.57 -0.06
N ILE A 209 24.15 1.04 0.30
CA ILE A 209 23.93 1.83 1.52
C ILE A 209 23.86 0.92 2.75
N TYR A 210 23.32 -0.28 2.58
CA TYR A 210 23.04 -1.22 3.66
C TYR A 210 23.56 -2.63 3.29
N PRO A 211 24.88 -2.87 3.42
CA PRO A 211 25.52 -4.12 2.95
C PRO A 211 24.97 -5.38 3.63
N GLN A 212 24.40 -5.21 4.82
CA GLN A 212 23.81 -6.25 5.67
C GLN A 212 22.58 -6.92 4.99
N LEU A 213 22.01 -6.30 3.95
CA LEU A 213 20.88 -6.81 3.16
C LEU A 213 21.30 -7.57 1.89
N ARG A 214 22.60 -7.81 1.67
CA ARG A 214 23.02 -8.77 0.62
C ARG A 214 22.56 -10.16 1.02
N VAL A 215 21.51 -10.65 0.34
CA VAL A 215 21.11 -12.06 0.30
C VAL A 215 22.05 -12.81 -0.63
#